data_AF-A0A3M2FEJ3-F1
#
_entry.id   AF-A0A3M2FEJ3-F1
#
_cell.length_a   1.000
_cell.length_b   1.000
_cell.length_c   1.000
_cell.angle_alpha   90.00
_cell.angle_beta   90.00
_cell.angle_gamma   90.00
#
_symmetry.space_group_name_H-M   'P 1'
#
loop_
_entity.id
_entity.type
_entity.pdbx_description
1 polymer ?
#
loop_
_entity_poly.entity_id
_entity_poly.type
_entity_poly.pdbx_seq_one_letter_code
_entity_poly.pdbx_strand_id
1 'polypeptide(L)' 'MKLIKPRNINIEETVPGRSAKITFEPLERGHGTTIGNGLRRMLLSSLPG' A
#
# COMPACT_ATOMS: atom_id res chain seq x y z
N MET A 1 -21.52 -9.08 4.55
CA MET A 1 -20.40 -8.46 5.30
C MET A 1 -19.90 -7.28 4.48
N LYS A 2 -19.80 -6.07 5.06
CA LYS A 2 -19.44 -4.85 4.32
C LYS A 2 -17.97 -4.53 4.57
N LEU A 3 -17.15 -4.67 3.53
CA LEU A 3 -15.71 -4.41 3.59
C LEU A 3 -15.45 -2.91 3.87
N ILE A 4 -14.61 -2.61 4.86
CA ILE A 4 -14.05 -1.25 5.04
C ILE A 4 -13.13 -0.95 3.86
N LYS A 5 -13.52 0.02 3.03
CA LYS A 5 -12.65 0.61 2.02
C LYS A 5 -11.78 1.70 2.68
N PRO A 6 -10.47 1.79 2.36
CA PRO A 6 -9.64 2.89 2.81
C PRO A 6 -10.26 4.21 2.34
N ARG A 7 -10.35 5.18 3.25
CA ARG A 7 -10.93 6.50 2.96
C ARG A 7 -9.85 7.56 2.81
N ASN A 8 -8.69 7.32 3.42
CA ASN A 8 -7.57 8.23 3.43
C ASN A 8 -6.34 7.52 2.85
N ILE A 9 -5.67 8.20 1.92
CA ILE A 9 -4.40 7.77 1.34
C ILE A 9 -3.44 8.94 1.50
N ASN A 10 -2.45 8.77 2.37
CA ASN A 10 -1.40 9.76 2.57
C ASN A 10 -0.13 9.31 1.84
N ILE A 11 0.54 10.24 1.16
CA ILE A 11 1.74 9.99 0.38
C ILE A 11 2.81 10.98 0.85
N GLU A 12 3.92 10.45 1.34
CA GLU A 12 5.07 11.21 1.80
C GLU A 12 6.27 10.84 0.93
N GLU A 13 6.72 11.73 0.05
CA GLU A 13 8.00 11.54 -0.63
C GLU A 13 9.14 11.73 0.36
N THR A 14 9.92 10.68 0.54
CA THR A 14 11.11 10.68 1.42
C THR A 14 12.37 11.03 0.64
N VAL A 15 12.42 10.65 -0.63
CA VAL A 15 13.44 11.08 -1.60
C VAL A 15 12.73 11.40 -2.90
N PRO A 16 12.81 12.65 -3.40
CA PRO A 16 12.13 13.07 -4.62
C PRO A 16 12.39 12.12 -5.79
N GLY A 17 11.32 11.60 -6.38
CA GLY A 17 11.39 10.71 -7.53
C GLY A 17 12.02 9.32 -7.30
N ARG A 18 12.38 8.95 -6.06
CA ARG A 18 13.05 7.68 -5.76
C ARG A 18 12.42 6.88 -4.62
N SER A 19 11.85 7.54 -3.61
CA SER A 19 11.33 6.86 -2.43
C SER A 19 10.13 7.61 -1.85
N ALA A 20 9.04 6.89 -1.60
CA ALA A 20 7.85 7.42 -0.97
C ALA A 20 7.30 6.43 0.06
N LYS A 21 6.70 6.96 1.13
CA LYS A 21 5.91 6.22 2.11
C LYS A 21 4.44 6.49 1.84
N ILE A 22 3.68 5.42 1.59
CA ILE A 22 2.23 5.49 1.34
C ILE A 22 1.51 4.86 2.53
N THR A 23 0.56 5.58 3.12
CA THR A 23 -0.25 5.12 4.26
C THR A 23 -1.71 5.03 3.85
N PHE A 24 -2.33 3.86 4.04
CA PHE A 24 -3.74 3.61 3.76
C PHE A 24 -4.52 3.39 5.06
N GLU A 25 -5.58 4.16 5.28
CA GLU A 25 -6.43 3.98 6.47
C GLU A 25 -7.89 4.44 6.26
N PRO A 26 -8.84 3.88 7.03
CA PRO A 26 -8.72 2.66 7.83
C PRO A 26 -8.74 1.39 6.95
N LEU A 27 -8.13 0.31 7.42
CA LEU A 27 -8.20 -1.01 6.80
C LEU A 27 -8.98 -1.98 7.68
N GLU A 28 -9.62 -2.97 7.05
CA GLU A 28 -10.19 -4.09 7.81
C GLU A 28 -9.11 -4.85 8.57
N ARG A 29 -9.44 -5.26 9.80
CA ARG A 29 -8.56 -6.08 10.63
C ARG A 29 -8.11 -7.31 9.84
N GLY A 30 -6.80 -7.58 9.85
CA GLY A 30 -6.19 -8.70 9.12
C GLY A 30 -5.90 -8.44 7.64
N HIS A 31 -6.44 -7.39 7.02
CA HIS A 31 -6.19 -7.12 5.59
C HIS A 31 -4.85 -6.43 5.33
N GLY A 32 -4.30 -5.71 6.33
CA GLY A 32 -3.03 -5.00 6.19
C GLY A 32 -1.88 -5.91 5.73
N THR A 33 -1.71 -7.07 6.37
CA THR A 33 -0.66 -8.03 6.01
C THR A 33 -0.90 -8.65 4.62
N THR A 34 -2.15 -9.00 4.29
CA THR A 34 -2.50 -9.60 3.00
C THR A 34 -2.21 -8.63 1.85
N ILE A 35 -2.65 -7.38 1.97
CA ILE A 35 -2.42 -6.33 0.98
C ILE A 35 -0.93 -6.01 0.90
N GLY A 36 -0.26 -5.78 2.04
CA GLY A 36 1.16 -5.44 2.08
C GLY A 36 2.05 -6.51 1.45
N ASN A 37 1.81 -7.79 1.76
CA ASN A 37 2.55 -8.89 1.13
C ASN A 37 2.26 -9.01 -0.36
N GLY A 38 1.00 -8.80 -0.79
CA GLY A 38 0.64 -8.79 -2.20
C GLY A 38 1.38 -7.71 -2.97
N LEU A 39 1.29 -6.46 -2.50
CA LEU A 39 1.98 -5.31 -3.10
C LEU A 39 3.50 -5.51 -3.12
N ARG A 40 4.10 -5.99 -2.02
CA ARG A 40 5.54 -6.27 -1.98
C ARG A 40 5.96 -7.25 -3.06
N ARG A 41 5.22 -8.34 -3.26
CA ARG A 41 5.54 -9.32 -4.32
C ARG A 41 5.40 -8.69 -5.70
N MET A 42 4.25 -8.05 -5.98
CA MET A 42 4.00 -7.43 -7.28
C MET A 42 5.05 -6.39 -7.65
N LEU A 43 5.35 -5.47 -6.73
CA LEU A 43 6.31 -4.39 -6.97
C LEU A 43 7.74 -4.92 -7.19
N LEU A 44 8.15 -5.98 -6.48
CA LEU A 44 9.50 -6.54 -6.63
C LEU A 44 9.66 -7.51 -7.80
N SER A 45 8.58 -8.17 -8.25
CA SER A 45 8.69 -9.23 -9.25
C SER A 45 8.09 -8.88 -10.61
N SER A 46 7.24 -7.86 -10.70
CA SER A 46 6.37 -7.65 -11.85
C SER A 46 6.42 -6.23 -12.41
N LEU A 47 7.26 -5.34 -11.87
CA LEU A 47 7.44 -4.01 -12.46
C LEU A 47 8.29 -4.11 -13.73
N PRO A 48 7.76 -3.70 -14.90
CA PRO A 48 8.58 -3.51 -16.09
C PRO A 48 9.55 -2.34 -15.84
N GLY A 49 10.76 -2.46 -16.40
CA GLY A 49 11.75 -1.38 -16.43
C GLY A 49 11.45 -0.35 -17.48
#